data_AF-A0A9E2ILB1-F1
#
_entry.id   AF-A0A9E2ILB1-F1
#
_cell.length_a   1.000
_cell.length_b   1.000
_cell.length_c   1.000
_cell.angle_alpha   90.00
_cell.angle_beta   90.00
_cell.angle_gamma   90.00
#
_symmetry.space_group_name_H-M   'P 1'
#
loop_
_entity.id
_entity.type
_entity.pdbx_description
1 polymer ?
#
loop_
_entity_poly.entity_id
_entity_poly.type
_entity_poly.pdbx_seq_one_letter_code
_entity_poly.pdbx_strand_id
1 'polypeptide(L)'
;MRTKVTAHIKRIILRLYASKPYLGVRGIAIALKESYRCVLSKSAISTVLRSRGIRTRAGRKDGYSRYQRAAIKGFGFLLLSCFDARIGIFEHIAKELRVYMPKLSYGVLARIIRLVSCAAASDEDFERIVRDGSFLRGVGLHAYSSREVSYFLKRIEEYKPAINCQQVRDNARLVSTVKFYFEDGTSGYCDAKFSTLWDAPCTINHFFEPFQHTLARVEHILSCKLLMLSYTKSFDSLSAAVMRFIDGLGLGIKAIEFLGDRGQRIERKTCAGVRLSFCIGYYPKILNKGIFFLEKAKRFRRIRTAGADVMYTAVSTRFVQEKTKRGIILNNVLLKRRERMLPAWGMLTDKKERYETYLSRYLAMWPSMEDTFKDEMKIIERFFVTETPDRHPEKLIPEKMVFESKEDFSKIVVLLSALAKEEFGALDYGGLEGSVRRTRDAYMLYSRLIPVPMKKAFNGAGFSIEGKRALLV
;
A
#
# COMPACT_ATOMS: atom_id res chain seq x y z
N MET A 1 34.26 -9.98 -27.04
CA MET A 1 34.10 -10.43 -28.44
C MET A 1 32.62 -10.50 -28.80
N ARG A 2 32.15 -9.78 -29.84
CA ARG A 2 30.77 -9.93 -30.35
C ARG A 2 30.73 -11.14 -31.29
N THR A 3 30.00 -12.18 -30.93
CA THR A 3 29.84 -13.40 -31.75
C THR A 3 29.03 -13.08 -33.01
N LYS A 4 29.51 -13.44 -34.20
CA LYS A 4 28.72 -13.35 -35.44
C LYS A 4 27.55 -14.34 -35.38
N VAL A 5 26.39 -13.94 -35.90
CA VAL A 5 25.17 -14.79 -35.91
C VAL A 5 25.30 -15.88 -36.97
N THR A 6 25.72 -17.09 -36.56
CA THR A 6 25.83 -18.26 -37.44
C THR A 6 24.49 -18.97 -37.63
N ALA A 7 24.38 -19.84 -38.64
CA ALA A 7 23.18 -20.64 -38.89
C ALA A 7 22.79 -21.55 -37.70
N HIS A 8 23.78 -22.02 -36.94
CA HIS A 8 23.58 -22.80 -35.72
C HIS A 8 22.94 -21.94 -34.61
N ILE A 9 23.47 -20.73 -34.39
CA ILE A 9 22.93 -19.80 -33.38
C ILE A 9 21.52 -19.33 -33.76
N LYS A 10 21.23 -19.11 -35.05
CA LYS A 10 19.86 -18.82 -35.53
C LYS A 10 18.88 -19.94 -35.15
N ARG A 11 19.27 -21.21 -35.33
CA ARG A 11 18.44 -22.36 -34.93
C ARG A 11 18.20 -22.40 -33.43
N ILE A 12 19.20 -22.12 -32.60
CA ILE A 12 19.06 -22.06 -31.14
C ILE A 12 18.08 -20.95 -30.73
N ILE A 13 18.22 -19.74 -31.29
CA ILE A 13 17.31 -18.61 -31.03
C ILE A 13 15.86 -18.99 -31.34
N LEU A 14 15.62 -19.56 -32.51
CA LEU A 14 14.29 -19.95 -32.95
C LEU A 14 13.71 -21.08 -32.10
N ARG A 15 14.53 -22.07 -31.72
CA ARG A 15 14.12 -23.18 -30.84
C ARG A 15 13.77 -22.68 -29.43
N LEU A 16 14.58 -21.77 -28.87
CA LEU A 16 14.31 -21.14 -27.56
C LEU A 16 13.03 -20.30 -27.59
N TYR A 17 12.78 -19.57 -28.68
CA TYR A 17 11.54 -18.81 -28.83
C TYR A 17 10.33 -19.73 -29.01
N ALA A 18 10.45 -20.81 -29.78
CA ALA A 18 9.37 -21.77 -30.00
C ALA A 18 9.00 -22.53 -28.71
N SER A 19 9.99 -22.95 -27.92
CA SER A 19 9.73 -23.67 -26.66
C SER A 19 9.32 -22.75 -25.52
N LYS A 20 9.77 -21.49 -25.52
CA LYS A 20 9.51 -20.50 -24.46
C LYS A 20 9.18 -19.12 -25.05
N PRO A 21 8.02 -18.95 -25.71
CA PRO A 21 7.66 -17.72 -26.41
C PRO A 21 7.55 -16.48 -25.49
N TYR A 22 7.34 -16.70 -24.18
CA TYR A 22 7.25 -15.65 -23.16
C TYR A 22 8.58 -14.96 -22.83
N LEU A 23 9.74 -15.58 -23.12
CA LEU A 23 11.06 -15.03 -22.75
C LEU A 23 11.40 -13.71 -23.47
N GLY A 24 10.79 -13.46 -24.63
CA GLY A 24 11.09 -12.29 -25.46
C GLY A 24 12.59 -12.16 -25.81
N VAL A 25 12.98 -11.03 -26.39
CA VAL A 25 14.37 -10.80 -26.82
C VAL A 25 15.35 -10.77 -25.64
N ARG A 26 14.93 -10.23 -24.48
CA ARG A 26 15.80 -10.12 -23.29
C ARG A 26 16.02 -11.48 -22.63
N GLY A 27 14.98 -12.28 -22.46
CA GLY A 27 15.12 -13.62 -21.87
C GLY A 27 15.91 -14.56 -22.78
N ILE A 28 15.77 -14.44 -24.10
CA ILE A 28 16.61 -15.20 -25.04
C ILE A 28 18.07 -14.78 -24.94
N ALA A 29 18.37 -13.49 -24.80
CA ALA A 29 19.75 -13.02 -24.62
C ALA A 29 20.40 -13.58 -23.34
N ILE A 30 19.63 -13.68 -22.25
CA ILE A 30 20.07 -14.27 -20.98
C ILE A 30 20.31 -15.77 -21.17
N ALA A 31 19.34 -16.50 -21.74
CA ALA A 31 19.45 -17.94 -21.98
C ALA A 31 20.63 -18.30 -22.91
N LEU A 32 20.90 -17.49 -23.93
CA LEU A 32 22.07 -17.68 -24.79
C LEU A 32 23.38 -17.49 -24.03
N LYS A 33 23.44 -16.50 -23.13
CA LYS A 33 24.62 -16.24 -22.31
C LYS A 33 24.85 -17.38 -21.31
N GLU A 34 23.80 -17.83 -20.63
CA GLU A 34 23.89 -18.81 -19.54
C GLU A 34 24.06 -20.25 -20.06
N SER A 35 23.20 -20.68 -20.99
CA SER A 35 23.16 -22.08 -21.43
C SER A 35 24.08 -22.37 -22.62
N TYR A 36 24.42 -21.36 -23.43
CA TYR A 36 25.19 -21.54 -24.67
C TYR A 36 26.47 -20.71 -24.72
N ARG A 37 26.83 -20.03 -23.62
CA ARG A 37 28.00 -19.14 -23.51
C ARG A 37 28.13 -18.15 -24.69
N CYS A 38 27.00 -17.75 -25.26
CA CYS A 38 26.90 -16.92 -26.46
C CYS A 38 26.34 -15.55 -26.12
N VAL A 39 27.09 -14.48 -26.39
CA VAL A 39 26.68 -13.11 -26.12
C VAL A 39 26.25 -12.43 -27.42
N LEU A 40 24.94 -12.30 -27.62
CA LEU A 40 24.35 -11.56 -28.73
C LEU A 40 23.65 -10.30 -28.27
N SER A 41 23.67 -9.26 -29.12
CA SER A 41 22.90 -8.05 -28.88
C SER A 41 21.41 -8.32 -29.06
N LYS A 42 20.58 -7.60 -28.30
CA LYS A 42 19.11 -7.67 -28.42
C LYS A 42 18.64 -7.37 -29.86
N SER A 43 19.33 -6.45 -30.55
CA SER A 43 19.04 -6.12 -31.94
C SER A 43 19.28 -7.33 -32.86
N ALA A 44 20.42 -8.02 -32.72
CA ALA A 44 20.74 -9.20 -33.51
C ALA A 44 19.70 -10.33 -33.33
N ILE A 45 19.26 -10.57 -32.09
CA ILE A 45 18.20 -11.55 -31.78
C ILE A 45 16.87 -11.12 -32.39
N SER A 46 16.50 -9.84 -32.29
CA SER A 46 15.28 -9.30 -32.91
C SER A 46 15.29 -9.46 -34.42
N THR A 47 16.43 -9.23 -35.09
CA THR A 47 16.59 -9.45 -36.54
C THR A 47 16.35 -10.91 -36.92
N VAL A 48 16.89 -11.87 -36.16
CA VAL A 48 16.66 -13.30 -36.38
C VAL A 48 15.17 -13.64 -36.24
N LEU A 49 14.49 -13.14 -35.21
CA LEU A 49 13.06 -13.38 -35.02
C LEU A 49 12.21 -12.74 -36.13
N ARG A 50 12.51 -11.49 -36.52
CA ARG A 50 11.82 -10.80 -37.62
C ARG A 50 11.97 -11.51 -38.97
N SER A 51 13.14 -12.12 -39.24
CA SER A 51 13.37 -12.90 -40.48
C SER A 51 12.45 -14.12 -40.63
N ARG A 52 11.75 -14.51 -39.56
CA ARG A 52 10.73 -15.59 -39.54
C ARG A 52 9.30 -15.06 -39.37
N GLY A 53 9.07 -13.77 -39.61
CA GLY A 53 7.75 -13.14 -39.44
C GLY A 53 7.33 -12.90 -37.99
N ILE A 54 8.20 -13.19 -37.01
CA ILE A 54 7.88 -13.02 -35.59
C ILE A 54 8.02 -11.54 -35.24
N ARG A 55 6.88 -10.85 -35.14
CA ARG A 55 6.80 -9.44 -34.71
C ARG A 55 7.16 -9.32 -33.23
N THR A 56 8.45 -9.13 -32.93
CA THR A 56 8.89 -8.67 -31.62
C THR A 56 8.57 -7.17 -31.49
N ARG A 57 7.73 -6.78 -30.51
CA ARG A 57 7.44 -5.37 -30.22
C ARG A 57 8.78 -4.63 -30.00
N ALA A 58 9.21 -3.83 -30.98
CA ALA A 58 10.37 -2.99 -30.85
C ALA A 58 10.02 -1.76 -30.00
N GLY A 59 10.93 -1.40 -29.08
CA GLY A 59 10.83 -0.19 -28.25
C GLY A 59 10.40 -0.45 -26.80
N ARG A 60 11.06 0.26 -25.87
CA ARG A 60 10.39 0.70 -24.64
C ARG A 60 9.28 1.63 -25.11
N LYS A 61 8.06 1.11 -25.16
CA LYS A 61 6.88 1.95 -25.08
C LYS A 61 6.99 2.69 -23.74
N ASP A 62 6.97 4.01 -23.74
CA ASP A 62 6.75 4.78 -22.50
C ASP A 62 5.62 4.10 -21.74
N GLY A 63 5.80 3.88 -20.43
CA GLY A 63 4.87 3.10 -19.62
C GLY A 63 3.41 3.51 -19.86
N TYR A 64 3.19 4.81 -20.10
CA TYR A 64 1.91 5.41 -20.50
C TYR A 64 1.29 4.84 -21.78
N SER A 65 2.06 4.65 -22.86
CA SER A 65 1.53 4.24 -24.18
C SER A 65 1.10 2.77 -24.29
N ARG A 66 1.35 1.95 -23.24
CA ARG A 66 0.85 0.57 -23.16
C ARG A 66 -0.54 0.45 -22.55
N TYR A 67 -1.00 1.48 -21.85
CA TYR A 67 -2.36 1.58 -21.36
C TYR A 67 -3.16 2.34 -22.42
N GLN A 68 -3.57 1.61 -23.47
CA GLN A 68 -4.64 2.11 -24.34
C GLN A 68 -5.82 2.50 -23.44
N ARG A 69 -6.52 3.58 -23.79
CA ARG A 69 -7.72 4.10 -23.11
C ARG A 69 -8.75 2.98 -22.96
N ALA A 70 -8.59 2.12 -21.96
CA ALA A 70 -9.64 1.24 -21.52
C ALA A 70 -10.65 2.17 -20.85
N ALA A 71 -11.88 2.19 -21.36
CA ALA A 71 -12.95 2.96 -20.77
C ALA A 71 -13.16 2.47 -19.34
N ILE A 72 -13.01 3.36 -18.37
CA ILE A 72 -13.14 3.03 -16.96
C ILE A 72 -14.56 3.36 -16.52
N LYS A 73 -15.32 2.31 -16.20
CA LYS A 73 -16.63 2.42 -15.58
C LYS A 73 -16.52 3.01 -14.18
N GLY A 74 -17.61 3.61 -13.68
CA GLY A 74 -17.63 4.33 -12.39
C GLY A 74 -17.04 3.54 -11.22
N PHE A 75 -17.35 2.25 -11.10
CA PHE A 75 -16.80 1.42 -10.02
C PHE A 75 -15.27 1.24 -10.11
N GLY A 76 -14.72 1.05 -11.31
CA GLY A 76 -13.27 1.01 -11.53
C GLY A 76 -12.59 2.33 -11.14
N PHE A 77 -13.20 3.47 -11.50
CA PHE A 77 -12.71 4.80 -11.12
C PHE A 77 -12.75 5.01 -9.59
N LEU A 78 -13.77 4.51 -8.91
CA LEU A 78 -13.86 4.58 -7.45
C LEU A 78 -12.70 3.86 -6.76
N LEU A 79 -12.31 2.67 -7.25
CA LEU A 79 -11.16 1.94 -6.71
C LEU A 79 -9.86 2.69 -6.92
N LEU A 80 -9.66 3.24 -8.12
CA LEU A 80 -8.49 4.07 -8.43
C LEU A 80 -8.46 5.37 -7.59
N SER A 81 -9.63 5.93 -7.29
CA SER A 81 -9.75 7.11 -6.41
C SER A 81 -9.46 6.78 -4.94
N CYS A 82 -9.83 5.58 -4.48
CA CYS A 82 -9.41 5.09 -3.17
C CYS A 82 -7.88 4.93 -3.15
N PHE A 83 -7.31 4.39 -4.23
CA PHE A 83 -5.87 4.25 -4.37
C PHE A 83 -5.14 5.60 -4.33
N ASP A 84 -5.69 6.63 -4.99
CA ASP A 84 -5.15 7.99 -4.96
C ASP A 84 -4.99 8.54 -3.54
N ALA A 85 -5.83 8.14 -2.57
CA ALA A 85 -5.69 8.59 -1.18
C ALA A 85 -4.33 8.23 -0.54
N ARG A 86 -3.54 7.32 -1.14
CA ARG A 86 -2.19 6.98 -0.70
C ARG A 86 -1.09 7.84 -1.33
N ILE A 87 -1.33 8.35 -2.55
CA ILE A 87 -0.33 9.02 -3.39
C ILE A 87 -0.58 10.54 -3.46
N GLY A 88 -1.85 10.94 -3.44
CA GLY A 88 -2.29 12.33 -3.40
C GLY A 88 -2.18 13.05 -4.75
N ILE A 89 -2.40 12.37 -5.88
CA ILE A 89 -2.31 12.96 -7.22
C ILE A 89 -3.38 14.02 -7.40
N PHE A 90 -4.64 13.72 -7.05
CA PHE A 90 -5.75 14.69 -7.22
C PHE A 90 -5.55 15.94 -6.36
N GLU A 91 -5.09 15.74 -5.12
CA GLU A 91 -4.81 16.82 -4.17
C GLU A 91 -3.66 17.70 -4.65
N HIS A 92 -2.56 17.10 -5.13
CA HIS A 92 -1.43 17.83 -5.68
C HIS A 92 -1.83 18.67 -6.88
N ILE A 93 -2.53 18.07 -7.85
CA ILE A 93 -3.02 18.77 -9.05
C ILE A 93 -3.95 19.93 -8.64
N ALA A 94 -4.85 19.72 -7.68
CA ALA A 94 -5.73 20.77 -7.19
C ALA A 94 -4.94 21.94 -6.57
N LYS A 95 -3.88 21.65 -5.81
CA LYS A 95 -3.05 22.69 -5.20
C LYS A 95 -2.36 23.54 -6.25
N GLU A 96 -1.77 22.91 -7.27
CA GLU A 96 -1.05 23.58 -8.36
C GLU A 96 -2.01 24.38 -9.26
N LEU A 97 -3.20 23.82 -9.55
CA LEU A 97 -4.20 24.50 -10.39
C LEU A 97 -4.90 25.67 -9.69
N ARG A 98 -4.85 25.75 -8.36
CA ARG A 98 -5.54 26.79 -7.59
C ARG A 98 -5.14 28.21 -8.02
N VAL A 99 -3.89 28.41 -8.45
CA VAL A 99 -3.39 29.71 -8.93
C VAL A 99 -4.19 30.22 -10.14
N TYR A 100 -4.63 29.32 -11.02
CA TYR A 100 -5.42 29.66 -12.22
C TYR A 100 -6.92 29.80 -11.91
N MET A 101 -7.35 29.36 -10.72
CA MET A 101 -8.77 29.22 -10.35
C MET A 101 -9.06 29.78 -8.96
N PRO A 102 -8.75 31.07 -8.70
CA PRO A 102 -8.82 31.65 -7.35
C PRO A 102 -10.25 31.70 -6.78
N LYS A 103 -11.27 31.61 -7.64
CA LYS A 103 -12.70 31.61 -7.25
C LYS A 103 -13.18 30.26 -6.71
N LEU A 104 -12.42 29.18 -6.92
CA LEU A 104 -12.77 27.85 -6.45
C LEU A 104 -11.98 27.54 -5.17
N SER A 105 -12.68 27.00 -4.16
CA SER A 105 -12.00 26.48 -2.97
C SER A 105 -11.20 25.22 -3.33
N TYR A 106 -10.15 24.94 -2.56
CA TYR A 106 -9.29 23.77 -2.78
C TYR A 106 -10.09 22.45 -2.82
N GLY A 107 -11.02 22.27 -1.88
CA GLY A 107 -11.86 21.07 -1.83
C GLY A 107 -12.73 20.93 -3.08
N VAL A 108 -13.36 22.02 -3.53
CA VAL A 108 -14.17 22.03 -4.76
C VAL A 108 -13.32 21.66 -5.97
N LEU A 109 -12.13 22.23 -6.08
CA LEU A 109 -11.22 21.99 -7.19
C LEU A 109 -10.81 20.50 -7.28
N ALA A 110 -10.41 19.89 -6.15
CA ALA A 110 -10.05 18.46 -6.12
C ALA A 110 -11.20 17.54 -6.57
N ARG A 111 -12.44 17.88 -6.21
CA ARG A 111 -13.64 17.14 -6.61
C ARG A 111 -13.98 17.33 -8.08
N ILE A 112 -13.88 18.55 -8.61
CA ILE A 112 -14.07 18.82 -10.05
C ILE A 112 -13.04 18.06 -10.88
N ILE A 113 -11.77 18.05 -10.46
CA ILE A 113 -10.71 17.29 -11.14
C ILE A 113 -11.05 15.79 -11.18
N ARG A 114 -11.52 15.21 -10.07
CA ARG A 114 -11.97 13.81 -10.03
C ARG A 114 -13.11 13.55 -11.02
N LEU A 115 -14.11 14.44 -11.04
CA LEU A 115 -15.24 14.33 -11.97
C LEU A 115 -14.77 14.37 -13.43
N VAL A 116 -13.94 15.35 -13.79
CA VAL A 116 -13.43 15.51 -15.16
C VAL A 116 -12.53 14.34 -15.55
N SER A 117 -11.69 13.83 -14.64
CA SER A 117 -10.89 12.62 -14.86
C SER A 117 -11.74 11.38 -15.09
N CYS A 118 -12.82 11.19 -14.32
CA CYS A 118 -13.74 10.08 -14.52
C CYS A 118 -14.40 10.16 -15.89
N ALA A 119 -14.87 11.35 -16.26
CA ALA A 119 -15.55 11.55 -17.54
C ALA A 119 -14.61 11.41 -18.74
N ALA A 120 -13.40 11.98 -18.67
CA ALA A 120 -12.38 11.86 -19.70
C ALA A 120 -11.86 10.42 -19.90
N ALA A 121 -12.01 9.57 -18.88
CA ALA A 121 -11.63 8.16 -18.94
C ALA A 121 -12.80 7.21 -19.27
N SER A 122 -14.01 7.73 -19.46
CA SER A 122 -15.21 6.95 -19.78
C SER A 122 -15.52 7.00 -21.28
N ASP A 123 -16.22 5.98 -21.78
CA ASP A 123 -16.84 5.98 -23.12
C ASP A 123 -18.17 6.75 -23.14
N GLU A 124 -18.62 7.25 -21.99
CA GLU A 124 -19.88 7.97 -21.86
C GLU A 124 -19.70 9.47 -22.04
N ASP A 125 -20.75 10.12 -22.57
CA ASP A 125 -20.78 11.57 -22.68
C ASP A 125 -20.68 12.22 -21.29
N PHE A 126 -19.84 13.25 -21.20
CA PHE A 126 -19.63 14.05 -19.99
C PHE A 126 -20.95 14.53 -19.40
N GLU A 127 -21.86 15.03 -20.25
CA GLU A 127 -23.18 15.48 -19.80
C GLU A 127 -24.02 14.35 -19.20
N ARG A 128 -23.91 13.15 -19.77
CA ARG A 128 -24.62 11.97 -19.26
C ARG A 128 -24.08 11.54 -17.90
N ILE A 129 -22.76 11.52 -17.71
CA ILE A 129 -22.13 11.18 -16.42
C ILE A 129 -22.56 12.17 -15.33
N VAL A 130 -22.58 13.46 -15.65
CA VAL A 130 -23.04 14.51 -14.72
C VAL A 130 -24.53 14.37 -14.39
N ARG A 131 -25.37 13.98 -15.37
CA ARG A 131 -26.83 13.83 -15.19
C ARG A 131 -27.24 12.53 -14.49
N ASP A 132 -26.56 11.40 -14.77
CA ASP A 132 -26.98 10.07 -14.29
C ASP A 132 -26.91 9.94 -12.75
N GLY A 133 -26.06 10.73 -12.09
CA GLY A 133 -26.23 11.20 -10.71
C GLY A 133 -26.26 10.14 -9.59
N SER A 134 -26.53 8.86 -9.83
CA SER A 134 -26.65 7.80 -8.83
C SER A 134 -25.28 7.40 -8.29
N PHE A 135 -24.32 7.18 -9.20
CA PHE A 135 -22.91 6.96 -8.87
C PHE A 135 -22.27 8.21 -8.24
N LEU A 136 -22.45 9.39 -8.86
CA LEU A 136 -21.93 10.67 -8.33
C LEU A 136 -22.54 11.03 -6.97
N ARG A 137 -23.79 10.65 -6.69
CA ARG A 137 -24.40 10.76 -5.36
C ARG A 137 -23.71 9.87 -4.34
N GLY A 138 -23.40 8.63 -4.72
CA GLY A 138 -22.70 7.66 -3.88
C GLY A 138 -21.29 8.08 -3.45
N VAL A 139 -20.61 8.93 -4.24
CA VAL A 139 -19.22 9.38 -3.99
C VAL A 139 -19.09 10.89 -3.70
N GLY A 140 -20.21 11.59 -3.47
CA GLY A 140 -20.20 13.01 -3.09
C GLY A 140 -19.81 13.99 -4.22
N LEU A 141 -19.96 13.57 -5.48
CA LEU A 141 -19.62 14.36 -6.67
C LEU A 141 -20.82 15.01 -7.39
N HIS A 142 -22.03 14.83 -6.87
CA HIS A 142 -23.30 15.23 -7.48
C HIS A 142 -23.72 16.70 -7.28
N ALA A 143 -23.07 17.42 -6.35
CA ALA A 143 -23.58 18.69 -5.82
C ALA A 143 -22.99 19.95 -6.49
N TYR A 144 -22.26 19.82 -7.60
CA TYR A 144 -21.56 20.95 -8.21
C TYR A 144 -22.37 21.61 -9.31
N SER A 145 -22.35 22.94 -9.34
CA SER A 145 -23.07 23.70 -10.34
C SER A 145 -22.38 23.57 -11.71
N SER A 146 -23.17 23.47 -12.78
CA SER A 146 -22.65 23.50 -14.15
C SER A 146 -21.75 24.72 -14.38
N ARG A 147 -22.03 25.85 -13.70
CA ARG A 147 -21.23 27.08 -13.74
C ARG A 147 -19.80 26.89 -13.23
N GLU A 148 -19.60 26.18 -12.13
CA GLU A 148 -18.26 25.95 -11.57
C GLU A 148 -17.43 25.03 -12.47
N VAL A 149 -18.07 23.97 -12.99
CA VAL A 149 -17.45 23.04 -13.94
C VAL A 149 -17.10 23.76 -15.24
N SER A 150 -18.00 24.56 -15.81
CA SER A 150 -17.73 25.35 -17.01
C SER A 150 -16.64 26.39 -16.78
N TYR A 151 -16.61 27.04 -15.61
CA TYR A 151 -15.53 27.96 -15.24
C TYR A 151 -14.18 27.25 -15.20
N PHE A 152 -14.12 26.08 -14.55
CA PHE A 152 -12.91 25.24 -14.52
C PHE A 152 -12.44 24.89 -15.93
N LEU A 153 -13.33 24.33 -16.77
CA LEU A 153 -13.00 23.88 -18.12
C LEU A 153 -12.51 25.02 -19.01
N LYS A 154 -13.20 26.17 -18.97
CA LYS A 154 -12.77 27.38 -19.71
C LYS A 154 -11.37 27.83 -19.29
N ARG A 155 -11.07 27.80 -17.99
CA ARG A 155 -9.76 28.20 -17.45
C ARG A 155 -8.65 27.24 -17.84
N ILE A 156 -8.93 25.93 -17.93
CA ILE A 156 -7.98 24.96 -18.47
C ILE A 156 -7.66 25.28 -19.93
N GLU A 157 -8.67 25.50 -20.77
CA GLU A 157 -8.47 25.79 -22.20
C GLU A 157 -7.72 27.12 -22.42
N GLU A 158 -8.00 28.13 -21.59
CA GLU A 158 -7.37 29.44 -21.63
C GLU A 158 -5.89 29.39 -21.21
N TYR A 159 -5.58 28.76 -20.08
CA TYR A 159 -4.24 28.82 -19.48
C TYR A 159 -3.34 27.63 -19.80
N LYS A 160 -3.91 26.52 -20.30
CA LYS A 160 -3.21 25.27 -20.62
C LYS A 160 -2.18 24.86 -19.55
N PRO A 161 -2.62 24.72 -18.30
CA PRO A 161 -1.72 24.62 -17.17
C PRO A 161 -0.82 23.39 -17.24
N ALA A 162 0.38 23.58 -16.74
CA ALA A 162 1.50 22.69 -16.92
C ALA A 162 2.06 22.34 -15.53
N ILE A 163 1.64 21.21 -14.98
CA ILE A 163 1.83 20.84 -13.58
C ILE A 163 3.14 20.07 -13.41
N ASN A 164 3.98 20.54 -12.49
CA ASN A 164 5.16 19.80 -12.05
C ASN A 164 4.75 18.63 -11.15
N CYS A 165 5.18 17.42 -11.48
CA CYS A 165 4.82 16.20 -10.76
C CYS A 165 5.90 15.74 -9.77
N GLN A 166 6.95 16.53 -9.52
CA GLN A 166 8.03 16.15 -8.61
C GLN A 166 7.52 15.82 -7.20
N GLN A 167 6.61 16.63 -6.64
CA GLN A 167 6.02 16.34 -5.33
C GLN A 167 5.21 15.02 -5.35
N VAL A 168 4.51 14.70 -6.45
CA VAL A 168 3.81 13.40 -6.60
C VAL A 168 4.81 12.25 -6.65
N ARG A 169 5.94 12.42 -7.35
CA ARG A 169 7.04 11.44 -7.38
C ARG A 169 7.60 11.21 -5.98
N ASP A 170 7.82 12.28 -5.22
CA ASP A 170 8.32 12.21 -3.85
C ASP A 170 7.33 11.52 -2.92
N ASN A 171 6.04 11.81 -3.03
CA ASN A 171 4.97 11.14 -2.29
C ASN A 171 4.88 9.64 -2.61
N ALA A 172 5.15 9.27 -3.87
CA ALA A 172 5.11 7.88 -4.33
C ALA A 172 6.36 7.08 -3.98
N ARG A 173 7.44 7.71 -3.49
CA ARG A 173 8.65 6.99 -3.07
C ARG A 173 8.29 5.97 -2.00
N LEU A 174 8.76 4.74 -2.17
CA LEU A 174 8.48 3.67 -1.23
C LEU A 174 9.36 3.81 0.01
N VAL A 175 8.72 3.81 1.17
CA VAL A 175 9.36 3.60 2.46
C VAL A 175 9.36 2.10 2.71
N SER A 176 10.53 1.57 3.05
CA SER A 176 10.69 0.20 3.51
C SER A 176 10.52 0.11 5.02
N THR A 177 11.12 1.06 5.73
CA THR A 177 11.34 0.99 7.17
C THR A 177 11.14 2.35 7.81
N VAL A 178 10.47 2.35 8.96
CA VAL A 178 10.41 3.48 9.89
C VAL A 178 11.34 3.17 11.06
N LYS A 179 12.40 3.97 11.20
CA LYS A 179 13.38 3.84 12.28
C LYS A 179 13.08 4.86 13.37
N PHE A 180 12.90 4.37 14.59
CA PHE A 180 12.73 5.18 15.78
C PHE A 180 14.07 5.35 16.49
N TYR A 181 14.44 6.59 16.80
CA TYR A 181 15.57 6.92 17.66
C TYR A 181 15.05 7.31 19.03
N PHE A 182 15.51 6.61 20.06
CA PHE A 182 15.10 6.82 21.44
C PHE A 182 16.06 7.77 22.16
N GLU A 183 15.62 8.31 23.30
CA GLU A 183 16.41 9.26 24.10
C GLU A 183 17.71 8.66 24.67
N ASP A 184 17.76 7.35 24.90
CA ASP A 184 18.96 6.63 25.34
C ASP A 184 19.98 6.37 24.20
N GLY A 185 19.72 6.89 23.00
CA GLY A 185 20.55 6.69 21.81
C GLY A 185 20.33 5.36 21.11
N THR A 186 19.50 4.47 21.65
CA THR A 186 19.13 3.22 20.97
C THR A 186 18.13 3.49 19.85
N SER A 187 17.90 2.46 19.03
CA SER A 187 16.91 2.54 17.95
C SER A 187 16.19 1.23 17.75
N GLY A 188 15.03 1.29 17.10
CA GLY A 188 14.43 0.10 16.53
C GLY A 188 13.57 0.40 15.31
N TYR A 189 13.16 -0.69 14.66
CA TYR A 189 12.72 -0.67 13.28
C TYR A 189 11.32 -1.27 13.18
N CYS A 190 10.41 -0.54 12.53
CA CYS A 190 9.12 -1.02 12.07
C CYS A 190 9.12 -1.04 10.54
N ASP A 191 8.37 -1.94 9.91
CA ASP A 191 8.07 -1.76 8.49
C ASP A 191 7.14 -0.56 8.25
N ALA A 192 7.09 -0.08 7.00
CA ALA A 192 6.27 1.05 6.60
C ALA A 192 4.75 0.83 6.76
N LYS A 193 4.30 -0.43 6.80
CA LYS A 193 2.92 -0.81 7.11
C LYS A 193 2.63 -0.89 8.60
N PHE A 194 3.64 -0.76 9.47
CA PHE A 194 3.50 -0.97 10.92
C PHE A 194 2.90 -2.35 11.24
N SER A 195 3.29 -3.36 10.45
CA SER A 195 2.82 -4.73 10.64
C SER A 195 3.59 -5.38 11.78
N THR A 196 4.92 -5.30 11.76
CA THR A 196 5.80 -5.90 12.77
C THR A 196 7.05 -5.07 13.05
N LEU A 197 7.74 -5.45 14.11
CA LEU A 197 9.10 -5.04 14.44
C LEU A 197 10.14 -5.87 13.68
N TRP A 198 11.27 -5.24 13.39
CA TRP A 198 12.42 -5.82 12.72
C TRP A 198 13.70 -5.57 13.52
N ASP A 199 14.66 -6.50 13.43
CA ASP A 199 15.98 -6.36 14.04
C ASP A 199 16.89 -5.40 13.26
N ALA A 200 16.57 -5.17 11.99
CA ALA A 200 17.30 -4.34 11.03
C ALA A 200 16.31 -3.72 10.02
N PRO A 201 16.74 -2.82 9.11
CA PRO A 201 15.88 -2.33 8.05
C PRO A 201 15.19 -3.45 7.27
N CYS A 202 13.88 -3.31 7.04
CA CYS A 202 13.07 -4.25 6.28
C CYS A 202 13.46 -4.17 4.80
N THR A 203 13.69 -5.33 4.18
CA THR A 203 14.05 -5.44 2.76
C THR A 203 12.98 -6.15 1.94
N ILE A 204 11.86 -6.52 2.57
CA ILE A 204 10.80 -7.29 1.92
C ILE A 204 9.75 -6.34 1.35
N ASN A 205 9.72 -6.20 0.03
CA ASN A 205 8.85 -5.28 -0.71
C ASN A 205 7.35 -5.37 -0.33
N HIS A 206 6.91 -6.53 0.18
CA HIS A 206 5.54 -6.70 0.67
C HIS A 206 5.16 -5.70 1.78
N PHE A 207 6.12 -5.27 2.60
CA PHE A 207 5.86 -4.37 3.73
C PHE A 207 6.11 -2.89 3.42
N PHE A 208 6.43 -2.57 2.16
CA PHE A 208 6.70 -1.20 1.75
C PHE A 208 5.39 -0.45 1.53
N GLU A 209 5.40 0.85 1.75
CA GLU A 209 4.26 1.76 1.53
C GLU A 209 4.76 3.10 0.96
N PRO A 210 3.90 3.85 0.24
CA PRO A 210 4.24 5.20 -0.21
C PRO A 210 4.55 6.13 0.97
N PHE A 211 5.54 7.00 0.78
CA PHE A 211 6.04 7.91 1.79
C PHE A 211 4.94 8.74 2.47
N GLN A 212 4.06 9.36 1.67
CA GLN A 212 3.02 10.22 2.21
C GLN A 212 2.04 9.47 3.13
N HIS A 213 1.74 8.21 2.81
CA HIS A 213 0.88 7.37 3.63
C HIS A 213 1.56 6.97 4.94
N THR A 214 2.84 6.58 4.90
CA THR A 214 3.62 6.27 6.10
C THR A 214 3.80 7.51 6.98
N LEU A 215 4.05 8.68 6.40
CA LEU A 215 4.15 9.95 7.12
C LEU A 215 2.85 10.29 7.85
N ALA A 216 1.71 10.29 7.15
CA ALA A 216 0.40 10.56 7.76
C ALA A 216 0.09 9.62 8.93
N ARG A 217 0.49 8.34 8.81
CA ARG A 217 0.34 7.36 9.89
C ARG A 217 1.24 7.67 11.09
N VAL A 218 2.50 8.04 10.87
CA VAL A 218 3.41 8.49 11.93
C VAL A 218 2.85 9.73 12.63
N GLU A 219 2.32 10.71 11.90
CA GLU A 219 1.71 11.90 12.48
C GLU A 219 0.47 11.57 13.31
N HIS A 220 -0.35 10.62 12.85
CA HIS A 220 -1.46 10.09 13.63
C HIS A 220 -0.99 9.40 14.92
N ILE A 221 0.06 8.57 14.85
CA ILE A 221 0.67 7.90 16.01
C ILE A 221 1.17 8.92 17.03
N LEU A 222 1.88 9.96 16.56
CA LEU A 222 2.42 11.02 17.42
C LEU A 222 1.31 11.85 18.07
N SER A 223 0.28 12.24 17.31
CA SER A 223 -0.84 13.02 17.84
C SER A 223 -1.68 12.23 18.85
N CYS A 224 -1.93 10.94 18.59
CA CYS A 224 -2.66 10.06 19.50
C CYS A 224 -1.80 9.48 20.62
N LYS A 225 -0.47 9.68 20.57
CA LYS A 225 0.52 9.09 21.47
C LYS A 225 0.40 7.57 21.62
N LEU A 226 0.07 6.88 20.54
CA LEU A 226 -0.24 5.45 20.55
C LEU A 226 0.26 4.76 19.28
N LEU A 227 1.17 3.81 19.45
CA LEU A 227 1.65 2.94 18.40
C LEU A 227 0.85 1.63 18.38
N MET A 228 0.33 1.23 17.22
CA MET A 228 -0.32 -0.07 17.04
C MET A 228 0.43 -0.88 15.99
N LEU A 229 0.86 -2.09 16.36
CA LEU A 229 1.51 -3.04 15.44
C LEU A 229 0.68 -4.31 15.33
N SER A 230 0.53 -4.81 14.10
CA SER A 230 -0.22 -6.05 13.84
C SER A 230 0.27 -7.19 14.72
N TYR A 231 1.57 -7.47 14.71
CA TYR A 231 2.16 -8.50 15.56
C TYR A 231 3.64 -8.26 15.86
N THR A 232 4.16 -9.01 16.82
CA THR A 232 5.60 -9.22 17.01
C THR A 232 6.05 -10.49 16.28
N LYS A 233 7.15 -10.39 15.53
CA LYS A 233 7.87 -11.53 14.95
C LYS A 233 8.80 -12.18 16.00
N SER A 234 8.23 -12.57 17.12
CA SER A 234 8.92 -13.30 18.20
C SER A 234 8.56 -14.77 18.15
N PHE A 235 9.53 -15.65 18.41
CA PHE A 235 9.36 -17.10 18.44
C PHE A 235 9.85 -17.63 19.79
N ASP A 236 9.09 -18.58 20.36
CA ASP A 236 9.23 -19.14 21.70
C ASP A 236 9.06 -18.10 22.82
N SER A 237 9.91 -17.07 22.87
CA SER A 237 9.85 -15.96 23.83
C SER A 237 9.95 -14.61 23.11
N LEU A 238 9.65 -13.51 23.80
CA LEU A 238 9.74 -12.17 23.20
C LEU A 238 11.18 -11.87 22.81
N SER A 239 11.39 -11.43 21.56
CA SER A 239 12.73 -11.15 21.07
C SER A 239 13.37 -9.98 21.82
N ALA A 240 14.70 -9.97 21.88
CA ALA A 240 15.44 -8.88 22.52
C ALA A 240 15.18 -7.53 21.84
N ALA A 241 14.99 -7.51 20.52
CA ALA A 241 14.65 -6.28 19.80
C ALA A 241 13.27 -5.75 20.19
N VAL A 242 12.28 -6.64 20.37
CA VAL A 242 10.94 -6.24 20.80
C VAL A 242 10.97 -5.66 22.21
N MET A 243 11.68 -6.30 23.14
CA MET A 243 11.84 -5.76 24.49
C MET A 243 12.55 -4.41 24.49
N ARG A 244 13.69 -4.27 23.78
CA ARG A 244 14.41 -2.99 23.67
C ARG A 244 13.54 -1.89 23.05
N PHE A 245 12.76 -2.23 22.02
CA PHE A 245 11.88 -1.26 21.38
C PHE A 245 10.79 -0.78 22.33
N ILE A 246 10.15 -1.69 23.07
CA ILE A 246 9.15 -1.35 24.09
C ILE A 246 9.74 -0.44 25.18
N ASP A 247 10.93 -0.77 25.68
CA ASP A 247 11.62 0.05 26.69
C ASP A 247 11.93 1.45 26.14
N GLY A 248 12.43 1.53 24.89
CA GLY A 248 12.71 2.78 24.20
C GLY A 248 11.48 3.69 24.04
N LEU A 249 10.32 3.12 23.72
CA LEU A 249 9.05 3.89 23.63
C LEU A 249 8.69 4.56 24.98
N GLY A 250 9.03 3.91 26.10
CA GLY A 250 8.81 4.44 27.44
C GLY A 250 9.76 5.57 27.83
N LEU A 251 10.98 5.58 27.28
CA LEU A 251 11.96 6.65 27.52
C LEU A 251 11.61 7.93 26.78
N GLY A 252 11.23 7.80 25.50
CA GLY A 252 10.87 8.90 24.62
C GLY A 252 11.53 8.77 23.25
N ILE A 253 10.87 9.32 22.24
CA ILE A 253 11.33 9.31 20.85
C ILE A 253 11.97 10.65 20.52
N LYS A 254 13.27 10.62 20.24
CA LYS A 254 14.04 11.78 19.83
C LYS A 254 13.77 12.15 18.38
N ALA A 255 13.77 11.17 17.49
CA ALA A 255 13.53 11.36 16.06
C ALA A 255 12.99 10.09 15.38
N ILE A 256 12.36 10.26 14.24
CA ILE A 256 11.89 9.20 13.36
C ILE A 256 12.49 9.40 11.97
N GLU A 257 13.08 8.35 11.40
CA GLU A 257 13.61 8.35 10.03
C GLU A 257 12.82 7.39 9.14
N PHE A 258 12.53 7.85 7.93
CA PHE A 258 11.90 7.06 6.88
C PHE A 258 12.99 6.59 5.92
N LEU A 259 13.14 5.27 5.76
CA LEU A 259 14.18 4.66 4.96
C LEU A 259 13.57 4.02 3.71
N GLY A 260 14.26 4.14 2.58
CA GLY A 260 13.91 3.49 1.31
C GLY A 260 14.32 2.02 1.24
N ASP A 261 14.08 1.41 0.09
CA ASP A 261 14.39 0.02 -0.24
C ASP A 261 15.85 -0.41 -0.02
N ARG A 262 16.81 0.51 -0.15
CA ARG A 262 18.25 0.27 0.06
C ARG A 262 18.77 0.86 1.36
N GLY A 263 17.87 1.18 2.30
CA GLY A 263 18.22 1.80 3.58
C GLY A 263 18.63 3.28 3.47
N GLN A 264 18.52 3.89 2.29
CA GLN A 264 18.76 5.32 2.10
C GLN A 264 17.70 6.15 2.83
N ARG A 265 18.13 7.21 3.51
CA ARG A 265 17.20 8.12 4.20
C ARG A 265 16.38 8.91 3.19
N ILE A 266 15.05 8.83 3.32
CA ILE A 266 14.09 9.63 2.57
C ILE A 266 13.85 10.95 3.33
N GLU A 267 13.45 10.85 4.59
CA GLU A 267 13.15 12.00 5.45
C GLU A 267 13.43 11.70 6.92
N ARG A 268 13.58 12.76 7.73
CA ARG A 268 13.71 12.68 9.19
C ARG A 268 12.80 13.70 9.88
N LYS A 269 12.04 13.24 10.87
CA LYS A 269 11.18 14.08 11.74
C LYS A 269 11.71 14.07 13.17
N THR A 270 11.99 15.24 13.72
CA THR A 270 12.37 15.38 15.14
C THR A 270 11.11 15.34 16.02
N CYS A 271 11.16 14.61 17.12
CA CYS A 271 9.99 14.28 17.94
C CYS A 271 10.07 14.77 19.40
N ALA A 272 11.09 15.56 19.76
CA ALA A 272 11.21 16.23 21.06
C ALA A 272 10.91 15.33 22.29
N GLY A 273 11.35 14.07 22.28
CA GLY A 273 11.22 13.14 23.40
C GLY A 273 9.81 12.62 23.64
N VAL A 274 8.91 12.66 22.65
CA VAL A 274 7.54 12.14 22.78
C VAL A 274 7.54 10.67 23.20
N ARG A 275 6.87 10.36 24.31
CA ARG A 275 6.60 9.00 24.77
C ARG A 275 5.33 8.45 24.15
N LEU A 276 5.36 7.20 23.73
CA LEU A 276 4.20 6.52 23.13
C LEU A 276 3.78 5.34 24.00
N SER A 277 2.48 5.20 24.18
CA SER A 277 1.91 3.90 24.55
C SER A 277 1.84 2.98 23.35
N PHE A 278 1.63 1.69 23.57
CA PHE A 278 1.60 0.71 22.48
C PHE A 278 0.52 -0.37 22.62
N CYS A 279 0.16 -0.95 21.47
CA CYS A 279 -0.60 -2.18 21.34
C CYS A 279 0.09 -3.04 20.28
N ILE A 280 0.70 -4.15 20.70
CA ILE A 280 1.46 -5.05 19.80
C ILE A 280 0.82 -6.43 19.85
N GLY A 281 0.31 -6.92 18.73
CA GLY A 281 -0.23 -8.27 18.68
C GLY A 281 0.82 -9.35 18.83
N TYR A 282 0.39 -10.57 19.11
CA TYR A 282 1.23 -11.75 19.00
C TYR A 282 0.35 -13.00 18.85
N TYR A 283 0.91 -14.06 18.27
CA TYR A 283 0.23 -15.34 18.17
C TYR A 283 0.64 -16.24 19.35
N PRO A 284 -0.27 -16.55 20.31
CA PRO A 284 0.11 -17.23 21.55
C PRO A 284 0.72 -18.61 21.35
N LYS A 285 0.37 -19.31 20.26
CA LYS A 285 0.94 -20.64 19.97
C LYS A 285 2.43 -20.59 19.65
N ILE A 286 2.93 -19.45 19.17
CA ILE A 286 4.35 -19.27 18.82
C ILE A 286 5.13 -18.75 20.02
N LEU A 287 4.50 -17.95 20.88
CA LEU A 287 5.11 -17.42 22.09
C LEU A 287 4.71 -18.32 23.29
N ASN A 288 5.39 -19.46 23.45
CA ASN A 288 5.02 -20.49 24.44
C ASN A 288 6.00 -20.63 25.62
N LYS A 289 7.12 -19.89 25.62
CA LYS A 289 8.14 -19.89 26.68
C LYS A 289 8.30 -18.49 27.29
N GLY A 290 8.76 -18.45 28.54
CA GLY A 290 9.06 -17.21 29.23
C GLY A 290 7.84 -16.34 29.54
N ILE A 291 6.64 -16.91 29.62
CA ILE A 291 5.40 -16.18 29.95
C ILE A 291 4.94 -16.60 31.34
N PHE A 292 4.87 -15.64 32.25
CA PHE A 292 4.46 -15.86 33.63
C PHE A 292 3.30 -14.92 33.97
N PHE A 293 2.10 -15.48 34.11
CA PHE A 293 0.93 -14.73 34.54
C PHE A 293 1.08 -14.36 36.01
N LEU A 294 1.05 -13.06 36.32
CA LEU A 294 1.22 -12.56 37.70
C LEU A 294 -0.10 -12.58 38.48
N GLU A 295 -1.22 -12.66 37.78
CA GLU A 295 -2.55 -12.73 38.35
C GLU A 295 -3.42 -13.73 37.57
N LYS A 296 -4.49 -14.22 38.19
CA LYS A 296 -5.46 -15.08 37.51
C LYS A 296 -6.24 -14.25 36.49
N ALA A 297 -6.37 -14.76 35.26
CA ALA A 297 -7.14 -14.09 34.23
C ALA A 297 -8.59 -13.86 34.69
N LYS A 298 -9.07 -12.63 34.53
CA LYS A 298 -10.46 -12.25 34.82
C LYS A 298 -11.44 -12.92 33.85
N ARG A 299 -12.74 -12.79 34.13
CA ARG A 299 -13.79 -13.27 33.23
C ARG A 299 -13.67 -12.57 31.87
N PHE A 300 -13.72 -13.36 30.80
CA PHE A 300 -13.74 -12.83 29.45
C PHE A 300 -14.97 -11.95 29.21
N ARG A 301 -14.74 -10.77 28.63
CA ARG A 301 -15.76 -9.81 28.20
C ARG A 301 -15.90 -9.83 26.68
N ARG A 302 -17.09 -9.51 26.16
CA ARG A 302 -17.34 -9.49 24.72
C ARG A 302 -17.10 -8.11 24.15
N ILE A 303 -16.52 -8.06 22.96
CA ILE A 303 -16.42 -6.84 22.15
C ILE A 303 -16.89 -7.13 20.72
N ARG A 304 -17.77 -6.27 20.21
CA ARG A 304 -18.24 -6.31 18.82
C ARG A 304 -17.79 -5.05 18.12
N THR A 305 -17.09 -5.21 17.02
CA THR A 305 -16.71 -4.14 16.09
C THR A 305 -17.27 -4.46 14.71
N ALA A 306 -17.20 -3.49 13.79
CA ALA A 306 -17.63 -3.69 12.41
C ALA A 306 -16.90 -4.84 11.69
N GLY A 307 -15.74 -5.29 12.20
CA GLY A 307 -14.93 -6.35 11.59
C GLY A 307 -14.67 -7.58 12.45
N ALA A 308 -15.05 -7.59 13.74
CA ALA A 308 -14.75 -8.70 14.64
C ALA A 308 -15.76 -8.84 15.79
N ASP A 309 -16.08 -10.07 16.16
CA ASP A 309 -16.84 -10.44 17.37
C ASP A 309 -15.97 -11.39 18.21
N VAL A 310 -15.35 -10.85 19.25
CA VAL A 310 -14.35 -11.57 20.04
C VAL A 310 -14.59 -11.40 21.53
N MET A 311 -14.09 -12.36 22.29
CA MET A 311 -14.04 -12.32 23.74
C MET A 311 -12.62 -11.95 24.16
N TYR A 312 -12.44 -11.05 25.13
CA TYR A 312 -11.14 -10.64 25.63
C TYR A 312 -11.06 -10.71 27.16
N THR A 313 -9.84 -10.89 27.68
CA THR A 313 -9.49 -10.63 29.07
C THR A 313 -8.10 -10.00 29.13
N ALA A 314 -7.84 -9.18 30.14
CA ALA A 314 -6.52 -8.61 30.39
C ALA A 314 -5.92 -9.23 31.65
N VAL A 315 -4.62 -9.49 31.61
CA VAL A 315 -3.85 -10.08 32.71
C VAL A 315 -2.44 -9.52 32.73
N SER A 316 -1.99 -9.04 33.88
CA SER A 316 -0.59 -8.65 34.08
C SER A 316 0.33 -9.86 33.91
N THR A 317 1.28 -9.77 32.98
CA THR A 317 2.12 -10.89 32.57
C THR A 317 3.57 -10.45 32.51
N ARG A 318 4.44 -11.22 33.15
CA ARG A 318 5.90 -11.09 33.02
C ARG A 318 6.37 -11.92 31.84
N PHE A 319 6.99 -11.26 30.87
CA PHE A 319 7.64 -11.88 29.72
C PHE A 319 9.15 -11.88 29.95
N VAL A 320 9.79 -13.05 29.86
CA VAL A 320 11.22 -13.25 30.09
C VAL A 320 11.87 -13.76 28.81
N GLN A 321 12.94 -13.10 28.39
CA GLN A 321 13.73 -13.53 27.23
C GLN A 321 14.72 -14.62 27.66
N GLU A 322 14.77 -15.73 26.91
CA GLU A 322 15.48 -16.93 27.37
C GLU A 322 17.00 -16.78 27.49
N LYS A 323 17.63 -16.03 26.59
CA LYS A 323 19.10 -15.90 26.48
C LYS A 323 19.67 -14.88 27.47
N THR A 324 19.02 -13.74 27.63
CA THR A 324 19.44 -12.62 28.47
C THR A 324 18.83 -12.68 29.86
N LYS A 325 17.81 -13.51 30.06
CA LYS A 325 16.99 -13.59 31.30
C LYS A 325 16.34 -12.25 31.69
N ARG A 326 16.36 -11.26 30.80
CA ARG A 326 15.69 -9.97 31.00
C ARG A 326 14.18 -10.20 30.99
N GLY A 327 13.50 -9.63 31.98
CA GLY A 327 12.05 -9.66 32.09
C GLY A 327 11.43 -8.29 31.88
N ILE A 328 10.24 -8.26 31.29
CA ILE A 328 9.38 -7.08 31.23
C ILE A 328 7.97 -7.46 31.67
N ILE A 329 7.32 -6.60 32.45
CA ILE A 329 5.94 -6.80 32.89
C ILE A 329 5.04 -5.94 32.01
N LEU A 330 4.11 -6.60 31.32
CA LEU A 330 3.17 -5.96 30.39
C LEU A 330 1.74 -6.41 30.69
N ASN A 331 0.77 -5.59 30.33
CA ASN A 331 -0.61 -6.03 30.29
C ASN A 331 -0.82 -6.87 29.04
N ASN A 332 -1.21 -8.12 29.24
CA ASN A 332 -1.48 -9.07 28.18
C ASN A 332 -2.99 -9.22 27.99
N VAL A 333 -3.48 -8.74 26.85
CA VAL A 333 -4.88 -8.84 26.47
C VAL A 333 -5.07 -10.06 25.59
N LEU A 334 -5.64 -11.11 26.16
CA LEU A 334 -5.90 -12.38 25.48
C LEU A 334 -7.25 -12.35 24.78
N LEU A 335 -7.26 -12.72 23.50
CA LEU A 335 -8.43 -12.69 22.62
C LEU A 335 -8.79 -14.10 22.18
N LYS A 336 -10.06 -14.48 22.31
CA LYS A 336 -10.58 -15.75 21.81
C LYS A 336 -11.85 -15.55 20.99
N ARG A 337 -11.99 -16.37 19.95
CA ARG A 337 -13.25 -16.52 19.20
C ARG A 337 -14.25 -17.27 20.07
N ARG A 338 -15.55 -16.99 19.91
CA ARG A 338 -16.62 -17.51 20.77
C ARG A 338 -16.60 -19.04 20.90
N GLU A 339 -16.30 -19.74 19.82
CA GLU A 339 -16.31 -21.20 19.72
C GLU A 339 -15.01 -21.86 20.21
N ARG A 340 -13.95 -21.08 20.47
CA ARG A 340 -12.66 -21.62 20.89
C ARG A 340 -12.50 -21.54 22.40
N MET A 341 -12.06 -22.63 23.03
CA MET A 341 -11.71 -22.63 24.45
C MET A 341 -10.49 -21.74 24.73
N LEU A 342 -9.44 -21.87 23.92
CA LEU A 342 -8.16 -21.18 24.12
C LEU A 342 -8.10 -19.83 23.39
N PRO A 343 -7.33 -18.86 23.94
CA PRO A 343 -6.96 -17.64 23.23
C PRO A 343 -6.33 -17.95 21.88
N ALA A 344 -6.84 -17.31 20.84
CA ALA A 344 -6.33 -17.45 19.48
C ALA A 344 -5.36 -16.31 19.11
N TRP A 345 -5.42 -15.20 19.85
CA TRP A 345 -4.56 -14.03 19.68
C TRP A 345 -4.25 -13.39 21.02
N GLY A 346 -3.13 -12.66 21.11
CA GLY A 346 -2.81 -11.84 22.26
C GLY A 346 -2.37 -10.45 21.82
N MET A 347 -2.54 -9.46 22.70
CA MET A 347 -2.11 -8.07 22.47
C MET A 347 -1.39 -7.58 23.72
N LEU A 348 -0.14 -7.18 23.54
CA LEU A 348 0.72 -6.59 24.56
C LEU A 348 0.49 -5.09 24.63
N THR A 349 0.37 -4.54 25.84
CA THR A 349 0.21 -3.09 26.05
C THR A 349 0.74 -2.63 27.40
N ASP A 350 1.16 -1.37 27.46
CA ASP A 350 1.47 -0.63 28.69
C ASP A 350 0.20 -0.07 29.38
N LYS A 351 -0.94 -0.02 28.68
CA LYS A 351 -2.20 0.51 29.22
C LYS A 351 -2.82 -0.43 30.27
N LYS A 352 -3.26 0.14 31.39
CA LYS A 352 -3.84 -0.58 32.54
C LYS A 352 -5.37 -0.69 32.51
N GLU A 353 -6.04 0.10 31.68
CA GLU A 353 -7.50 0.20 31.66
C GLU A 353 -8.03 0.63 30.29
N ARG A 354 -9.37 0.64 30.14
CA ARG A 354 -10.12 1.03 28.93
C ARG A 354 -9.71 0.23 27.68
N TYR A 355 -9.46 -1.07 27.88
CA TYR A 355 -9.05 -1.98 26.81
C TYR A 355 -10.03 -2.00 25.63
N GLU A 356 -11.32 -1.80 25.89
CA GLU A 356 -12.38 -1.79 24.88
C GLU A 356 -12.11 -0.77 23.78
N THR A 357 -11.66 0.44 24.15
CA THR A 357 -11.36 1.52 23.20
C THR A 357 -10.15 1.17 22.32
N TYR A 358 -9.08 0.66 22.93
CA TYR A 358 -7.85 0.30 22.20
C TYR A 358 -8.06 -0.95 21.35
N LEU A 359 -8.73 -1.96 21.88
CA LEU A 359 -9.13 -3.17 21.15
C LEU A 359 -10.04 -2.84 19.97
N SER A 360 -10.99 -1.92 20.12
CA SER A 360 -11.87 -1.53 19.02
C SER A 360 -11.06 -0.96 17.85
N ARG A 361 -10.09 -0.08 18.14
CA ARG A 361 -9.18 0.49 17.13
C ARG A 361 -8.26 -0.56 16.53
N TYR A 362 -7.67 -1.40 17.36
CA TYR A 362 -6.75 -2.46 16.94
C TYR A 362 -7.45 -3.51 16.05
N LEU A 363 -8.63 -3.98 16.44
CA LEU A 363 -9.46 -4.91 15.65
C LEU A 363 -10.04 -4.26 14.39
N ALA A 364 -10.24 -2.94 14.40
CA ALA A 364 -10.56 -2.23 13.16
C ALA A 364 -9.37 -2.29 12.19
N MET A 365 -8.14 -2.05 12.65
CA MET A 365 -6.96 -2.16 11.77
C MET A 365 -6.77 -3.60 11.26
N TRP A 366 -6.95 -4.59 12.14
CA TRP A 366 -6.64 -6.00 11.86
C TRP A 366 -7.85 -6.91 12.16
N PRO A 367 -8.88 -6.95 11.30
CA PRO A 367 -10.08 -7.76 11.57
C PRO A 367 -9.83 -9.28 11.47
N SER A 368 -8.80 -9.71 10.75
CA SER A 368 -8.47 -11.14 10.52
C SER A 368 -7.03 -11.47 10.92
N MET A 369 -6.62 -11.07 12.13
CA MET A 369 -5.24 -11.14 12.64
C MET A 369 -4.53 -12.47 12.39
N GLU A 370 -5.18 -13.60 12.71
CA GLU A 370 -4.60 -14.94 12.53
C GLU A 370 -4.27 -15.25 11.07
N ASP A 371 -5.18 -14.88 10.16
CA ASP A 371 -5.04 -15.18 8.74
C ASP A 371 -4.02 -14.24 8.10
N THR A 372 -4.06 -12.95 8.46
CA THR A 372 -3.04 -11.96 8.07
C THR A 372 -1.65 -12.40 8.51
N PHE A 373 -1.49 -12.80 9.77
CA PHE A 373 -0.21 -13.27 10.30
C PHE A 373 0.32 -14.49 9.55
N LYS A 374 -0.53 -15.50 9.32
CA LYS A 374 -0.13 -16.71 8.57
C LYS A 374 0.25 -16.39 7.13
N ASP A 375 -0.50 -15.51 6.46
CA ASP A 375 -0.21 -15.11 5.09
C ASP A 375 1.12 -14.35 5.01
N GLU A 376 1.38 -13.43 5.94
CA GLU A 376 2.64 -12.67 6.00
C GLU A 376 3.84 -13.52 6.41
N MET A 377 3.69 -14.48 7.33
CA MET A 377 4.77 -15.42 7.66
C MET A 377 5.19 -16.24 6.44
N LYS A 378 4.25 -16.72 5.63
CA LYS A 378 4.56 -17.41 4.36
C LYS A 378 5.34 -16.53 3.39
N ILE A 379 5.03 -15.23 3.36
CA ILE A 379 5.76 -14.27 2.50
C ILE A 379 7.18 -14.08 3.01
N ILE A 380 7.35 -13.92 4.32
CA ILE A 380 8.66 -13.82 4.96
C ILE A 380 9.50 -15.08 4.70
N GLU A 381 8.91 -16.26 4.84
CA GLU A 381 9.59 -17.54 4.56
C GLU A 381 10.03 -17.64 3.10
N ARG A 382 9.15 -17.29 2.14
CA ARG A 382 9.46 -17.34 0.70
C ARG A 382 10.49 -16.32 0.27
N PHE A 383 10.56 -15.16 0.92
CA PHE A 383 11.53 -14.12 0.61
C PHE A 383 12.97 -14.62 0.70
N PHE A 384 13.26 -15.52 1.65
CA PHE A 384 14.59 -16.14 1.76
C PHE A 384 14.95 -17.08 0.59
N VAL A 385 14.00 -17.36 -0.30
CA VAL A 385 14.15 -18.34 -1.40
C VAL A 385 14.01 -17.67 -2.78
N THR A 386 13.44 -16.47 -2.87
CA THR A 386 13.12 -15.83 -4.15
C THR A 386 13.57 -14.39 -4.22
N GLU A 387 14.19 -14.00 -5.34
CA GLU A 387 14.45 -12.60 -5.64
C GLU A 387 13.13 -11.87 -5.93
N THR A 388 12.79 -10.89 -5.09
CA THR A 388 11.69 -9.98 -5.38
C THR A 388 12.13 -8.91 -6.39
N PRO A 389 11.34 -8.64 -7.44
CA PRO A 389 11.66 -7.57 -8.38
C PRO A 389 11.63 -6.19 -7.72
N ASP A 390 12.60 -5.35 -8.08
CA ASP A 390 12.66 -3.94 -7.70
C ASP A 390 11.41 -3.18 -8.17
N ARG A 391 10.69 -2.53 -7.24
CA ARG A 391 9.54 -1.67 -7.53
C ARG A 391 9.93 -0.21 -7.36
N HIS A 392 9.68 0.58 -8.40
CA HIS A 392 10.00 2.02 -8.43
C HIS A 392 8.81 2.81 -8.99
N PRO A 393 7.71 2.91 -8.25
CA PRO A 393 6.49 3.61 -8.70
C PRO A 393 6.77 5.06 -9.12
N GLU A 394 7.73 5.73 -8.48
CA GLU A 394 8.13 7.11 -8.78
C GLU A 394 8.71 7.29 -10.20
N LYS A 395 9.13 6.19 -10.85
CA LYS A 395 9.61 6.20 -12.24
C LYS A 395 8.47 6.12 -13.26
N LEU A 396 7.26 5.76 -12.83
CA LEU A 396 6.06 5.75 -13.69
C LEU A 396 5.41 7.12 -13.79
N ILE A 397 5.66 8.00 -12.82
CA ILE A 397 5.10 9.34 -12.78
C ILE A 397 5.95 10.25 -13.69
N PRO A 398 5.33 10.97 -14.64
CA PRO A 398 6.06 11.86 -15.53
C PRO A 398 6.61 13.05 -14.74
N GLU A 399 7.60 13.76 -15.27
CA GLU A 399 8.11 14.99 -14.63
C GLU A 399 7.08 16.12 -14.65
N LYS A 400 6.28 16.17 -15.71
CA LYS A 400 5.29 17.21 -15.96
C LYS A 400 4.04 16.63 -16.62
N MET A 401 2.87 17.16 -16.24
CA MET A 401 1.60 16.93 -16.93
C MET A 401 1.08 18.23 -17.51
N VAL A 402 0.73 18.23 -18.79
CA VAL A 402 0.09 19.37 -19.47
C VAL A 402 -1.38 19.03 -19.71
N PHE A 403 -2.25 19.97 -19.35
CA PHE A 403 -3.70 19.89 -19.54
C PHE A 403 -4.13 20.99 -20.51
N GLU A 404 -4.28 20.64 -21.79
CA GLU A 404 -4.71 21.55 -22.84
C GLU A 404 -6.23 21.48 -23.05
N SER A 405 -6.84 20.33 -22.76
CA SER A 405 -8.27 20.10 -22.87
C SER A 405 -8.79 19.20 -21.74
N LYS A 406 -10.12 19.05 -21.66
CA LYS A 406 -10.75 18.17 -20.66
C LYS A 406 -10.34 16.70 -20.82
N GLU A 407 -10.04 16.25 -22.03
CA GLU A 407 -9.63 14.87 -22.33
C GLU A 407 -8.27 14.53 -21.70
N ASP A 408 -7.38 15.51 -21.51
CA ASP A 408 -6.08 15.28 -20.90
C ASP A 408 -6.16 14.81 -19.45
N PHE A 409 -7.29 15.02 -18.77
CA PHE A 409 -7.52 14.50 -17.42
C PHE A 409 -7.61 12.97 -17.36
N SER A 410 -7.75 12.30 -18.52
CA SER A 410 -7.62 10.84 -18.61
C SER A 410 -6.21 10.35 -18.26
N LYS A 411 -5.17 11.20 -18.42
CA LYS A 411 -3.77 10.88 -18.07
C LYS A 411 -3.62 10.51 -16.60
N ILE A 412 -4.39 11.15 -15.72
CA ILE A 412 -4.40 10.88 -14.27
C ILE A 412 -4.89 9.45 -14.01
N VAL A 413 -5.96 9.04 -14.68
CA VAL A 413 -6.55 7.71 -14.49
C VAL A 413 -5.62 6.62 -15.04
N VAL A 414 -4.97 6.88 -16.18
CA VAL A 414 -3.93 6.00 -16.74
C VAL A 414 -2.76 5.83 -15.76
N LEU A 415 -2.31 6.92 -15.15
CA LEU A 415 -1.24 6.89 -14.15
C LEU A 415 -1.64 6.06 -12.92
N LEU A 416 -2.81 6.34 -12.35
CA LEU A 416 -3.33 5.59 -11.20
C LEU A 416 -3.46 4.10 -11.51
N SER A 417 -3.92 3.75 -12.71
CA SER A 417 -4.03 2.36 -13.16
C SER A 417 -2.65 1.68 -13.25
N ALA A 418 -1.65 2.39 -13.77
CA ALA A 418 -0.28 1.89 -13.86
C ALA A 418 0.33 1.66 -12.48
N LEU A 419 0.15 2.60 -11.55
CA LEU A 419 0.64 2.51 -10.18
C LEU A 419 -0.08 1.40 -9.39
N ALA A 420 -1.41 1.33 -9.48
CA ALA A 420 -2.20 0.28 -8.84
C ALA A 420 -1.84 -1.11 -9.38
N LYS A 421 -1.45 -1.23 -10.65
CA LYS A 421 -0.96 -2.47 -11.23
C LYS A 421 0.39 -2.91 -10.65
N GLU A 422 1.31 -1.98 -10.41
CA GLU A 422 2.56 -2.30 -9.71
C GLU A 422 2.30 -2.77 -8.27
N GLU A 423 1.29 -2.19 -7.61
CA GLU A 423 0.99 -2.51 -6.21
C GLU A 423 0.22 -3.82 -6.05
N PHE A 424 -0.91 -3.97 -6.73
CA PHE A 424 -1.88 -5.06 -6.57
C PHE A 424 -1.86 -6.11 -7.69
N GLY A 425 -1.09 -5.89 -8.75
CA GLY A 425 -1.04 -6.77 -9.92
C GLY A 425 -1.97 -6.35 -11.06
N ALA A 426 -1.93 -7.10 -12.17
CA ALA A 426 -2.70 -6.78 -13.37
C ALA A 426 -4.20 -7.05 -13.15
N LEU A 427 -4.97 -5.98 -12.99
CA LEU A 427 -6.43 -6.00 -13.00
C LEU A 427 -6.92 -5.14 -14.15
N ASP A 428 -7.97 -5.60 -14.83
CA ASP A 428 -8.71 -4.77 -15.77
C ASP A 428 -9.73 -3.92 -15.00
N TYR A 429 -9.33 -2.68 -14.69
CA TYR A 429 -10.20 -1.70 -14.03
C TYR A 429 -11.33 -1.19 -14.95
N GLY A 430 -11.19 -1.36 -16.26
CA GLY A 430 -12.19 -0.92 -17.25
C GLY A 430 -13.47 -1.77 -17.21
N GLY A 431 -13.30 -3.08 -17.05
CA GLY A 431 -14.40 -4.04 -16.98
C GLY A 431 -15.06 -4.21 -15.61
N LEU A 432 -14.62 -3.49 -14.57
CA LEU A 432 -15.15 -3.69 -13.23
C LEU A 432 -16.54 -3.05 -13.07
N GLU A 433 -17.51 -3.91 -12.79
CA GLU A 433 -18.83 -3.53 -12.33
C GLU A 433 -18.99 -3.86 -10.85
N GLY A 434 -19.76 -3.03 -10.16
CA GLY A 434 -19.98 -3.18 -8.73
C GLY A 434 -20.98 -2.16 -8.19
N SER A 435 -21.33 -2.34 -6.93
CA SER A 435 -22.26 -1.45 -6.22
C SER A 435 -21.63 -0.93 -4.93
N VAL A 436 -22.14 0.22 -4.47
CA VAL A 436 -21.69 0.87 -3.24
C VAL A 436 -22.85 0.94 -2.27
N ARG A 437 -22.66 0.42 -1.06
CA ARG A 437 -23.59 0.59 0.05
C ARG A 437 -22.94 1.42 1.14
N ARG A 438 -23.52 2.57 1.45
CA ARG A 438 -23.10 3.40 2.58
C ARG A 438 -23.68 2.84 3.88
N THR A 439 -22.85 2.72 4.90
CA THR A 439 -23.24 2.42 6.27
C THR A 439 -22.92 3.62 7.17
N ARG A 440 -23.20 3.51 8.48
CA ARG A 440 -22.83 4.54 9.46
C ARG A 440 -21.34 4.85 9.40
N ASP A 441 -20.51 3.81 9.42
CA ASP A 441 -19.05 3.94 9.65
C ASP A 441 -18.20 3.61 8.42
N ALA A 442 -18.78 3.02 7.37
CA ALA A 442 -18.04 2.54 6.20
C ALA A 442 -18.84 2.61 4.88
N TYR A 443 -18.12 2.61 3.76
CA TYR A 443 -18.61 2.31 2.43
C TYR A 443 -18.28 0.85 2.09
N MET A 444 -19.30 0.06 1.80
CA MET A 444 -19.17 -1.34 1.38
C MET A 444 -19.22 -1.40 -0.15
N LEU A 445 -18.12 -1.83 -0.76
CA LEU A 445 -17.89 -1.88 -2.19
C LEU A 445 -18.01 -3.33 -2.67
N TYR A 446 -19.09 -3.66 -3.37
CA TYR A 446 -19.37 -5.02 -3.83
C TYR A 446 -18.96 -5.19 -5.27
N SER A 447 -18.08 -6.15 -5.54
CA SER A 447 -17.82 -6.61 -6.90
C SER A 447 -17.44 -8.09 -6.93
N ARG A 448 -18.01 -8.81 -7.91
CA ARG A 448 -17.73 -10.23 -8.16
C ARG A 448 -16.43 -10.44 -8.95
N LEU A 449 -15.96 -9.42 -9.66
CA LEU A 449 -14.82 -9.50 -10.56
C LEU A 449 -13.47 -9.25 -9.86
N ILE A 450 -13.48 -8.81 -8.59
CA ILE A 450 -12.26 -8.55 -7.84
C ILE A 450 -11.74 -9.84 -7.19
N PRO A 451 -10.48 -10.25 -7.45
CA PRO A 451 -9.86 -11.39 -6.79
C PRO A 451 -9.74 -11.22 -5.27
N VAL A 452 -9.94 -12.31 -4.51
CA VAL A 452 -9.80 -12.33 -3.04
C VAL A 452 -8.47 -11.73 -2.54
N PRO A 453 -7.30 -12.01 -3.16
CA PRO A 453 -6.05 -11.39 -2.74
C PRO A 453 -6.07 -9.86 -2.79
N MET A 454 -6.71 -9.28 -3.81
CA MET A 454 -6.85 -7.83 -3.92
C MET A 454 -7.82 -7.28 -2.88
N LYS A 455 -8.95 -7.97 -2.60
CA LYS A 455 -9.87 -7.57 -1.53
C LYS A 455 -9.16 -7.50 -0.18
N LYS A 456 -8.35 -8.52 0.14
CA LYS A 456 -7.51 -8.56 1.34
C LYS A 456 -6.53 -7.39 1.38
N ALA A 457 -5.79 -7.17 0.30
CA ALA A 457 -4.82 -6.08 0.20
C ALA A 457 -5.47 -4.70 0.37
N PHE A 458 -6.61 -4.47 -0.29
CA PHE A 458 -7.37 -3.23 -0.21
C PHE A 458 -7.96 -2.97 1.19
N ASN A 459 -8.52 -4.00 1.84
CA ASN A 459 -9.13 -3.84 3.16
C ASN A 459 -8.08 -3.64 4.26
N GLY A 460 -6.94 -4.33 4.15
CA GLY A 460 -5.77 -4.13 5.01
C GLY A 460 -5.10 -2.78 4.78
N ALA A 461 -5.19 -2.25 3.56
CA ALA A 461 -4.68 -0.94 3.20
C ALA A 461 -5.38 0.23 3.90
N GLY A 462 -6.59 0.02 4.45
CA GLY A 462 -7.28 1.00 5.28
C GLY A 462 -7.82 2.21 4.52
N PHE A 463 -8.23 2.03 3.25
CA PHE A 463 -8.77 3.10 2.43
C PHE A 463 -9.97 3.81 3.05
N SER A 464 -10.15 5.08 2.72
CA SER A 464 -11.31 5.87 3.13
C SER A 464 -11.86 6.72 1.98
N ILE A 465 -13.16 6.97 2.03
CA ILE A 465 -13.90 7.88 1.16
C ILE A 465 -14.59 8.86 2.10
N GLU A 466 -14.29 10.16 1.96
CA GLU A 466 -14.87 11.23 2.79
C GLU A 466 -14.76 10.97 4.31
N GLY A 467 -13.61 10.43 4.75
CA GLY A 467 -13.36 10.12 6.15
C GLY A 467 -14.06 8.87 6.69
N LYS A 468 -14.87 8.16 5.88
CA LYS A 468 -15.40 6.83 6.21
C LYS A 468 -14.56 5.74 5.57
N ARG A 469 -14.40 4.60 6.25
CA ARG A 469 -13.61 3.49 5.70
C ARG A 469 -14.25 2.91 4.44
N ALA A 470 -13.47 2.58 3.43
CA ALA A 470 -13.90 1.82 2.26
C ALA A 470 -13.51 0.35 2.42
N LEU A 471 -14.46 -0.56 2.24
CA LEU A 471 -14.26 -2.00 2.35
C LEU A 471 -14.72 -2.68 1.07
N LEU A 472 -13.84 -3.46 0.43
CA LEU A 472 -14.21 -4.38 -0.64
C LEU A 472 -14.82 -5.65 -0.04
N VAL A 473 -16.05 -5.96 -0.46
CA VAL A 473 -16.82 -7.13 -0.03
C VAL A 473 -16.85 -8.17 -1.13
#